data_AF-A0A926TQ00-F1
#
_entry.id   AF-A0A926TQ00-F1
#
_cell.length_a   1.000
_cell.length_b   1.000
_cell.length_c   1.000
_cell.angle_alpha   90.00
_cell.angle_beta   90.00
_cell.angle_gamma   90.00
#
_symmetry.space_group_name_H-M   'P 1'
#
loop_
_entity.id
_entity.type
_entity.pdbx_description
1 polymer ?
#
loop_
_entity_poly.entity_id
_entity_poly.type
_entity_poly.pdbx_seq_one_letter_code
_entity_poly.pdbx_strand_id
1 'polypeptide(L)' 'MSLLKDRLHRLVEQLADDELLEVWAGLSEFYCDCYMLRATQASKETLKPGDTLTREEALRFLSLL' A
#
# COMPACT_ATOMS: atom_id res chain seq x y z
N MET A 1 2.09 -23.02 -9.91
CA MET A 1 1.33 -21.91 -9.28
C MET A 1 1.35 -22.12 -7.78
N SER A 2 1.44 -21.06 -6.96
CA SER A 2 1.51 -21.24 -5.51
C SER A 2 0.14 -21.71 -4.99
N LEU A 3 0.13 -22.71 -4.10
CA LEU A 3 -1.09 -23.25 -3.46
C LEU A 3 -2.00 -22.15 -2.87
N LEU A 4 -1.39 -21.06 -2.41
CA LEU A 4 -2.09 -19.91 -1.86
C LEU A 4 -2.87 -19.14 -2.93
N LYS A 5 -2.28 -18.95 -4.12
CA LYS A 5 -2.92 -18.25 -5.24
C LYS A 5 -4.15 -19.02 -5.74
N ASP A 6 -4.04 -20.34 -5.85
CA ASP A 6 -5.15 -21.20 -6.30
C ASP A 6 -6.27 -21.31 -5.25
N ARG A 7 -5.92 -21.17 -3.97
CA ARG A 7 -6.91 -21.13 -2.87
C ARG A 7 -7.62 -19.78 -2.82
N LEU A 8 -6.90 -18.68 -3.01
CA LEU A 8 -7.46 -17.33 -3.04
C LEU A 8 -8.42 -17.15 -4.21
N HIS A 9 -8.05 -17.66 -5.39
CA HIS A 9 -8.90 -17.58 -6.58
C HIS A 9 -10.26 -18.25 -6.37
N ARG A 10 -10.27 -19.46 -5.81
CA ARG A 10 -11.51 -20.18 -5.49
C ARG A 10 -12.36 -19.49 -4.42
N LEU A 11 -11.74 -18.81 -3.46
CA LEU A 11 -12.47 -18.03 -2.46
C LEU A 11 -13.14 -16.82 -3.09
N VAL A 12 -12.46 -16.13 -4.01
CA VAL A 12 -13.03 -15.02 -4.78
C VAL A 12 -14.21 -15.48 -5.63
N GLU A 13 -14.12 -16.64 -6.28
CA GLU A 13 -15.21 -17.21 -7.07
C GLU A 13 -16.45 -17.60 -6.25
N GLN A 14 -16.33 -17.74 -4.94
CA GLN A 14 -17.41 -18.14 -4.03
C GLN A 14 -18.15 -16.96 -3.38
N LEU A 15 -17.61 -15.75 -3.49
CA LEU A 15 -18.21 -14.54 -2.93
C LEU A 15 -19.19 -13.92 -3.91
N ALA A 16 -20.31 -13.41 -3.41
CA ALA A 16 -21.17 -12.54 -4.18
C ALA A 16 -20.49 -11.17 -4.42
N ASP A 17 -20.94 -10.43 -5.42
CA ASP A 17 -20.32 -9.16 -5.82
C ASP A 17 -20.32 -8.11 -4.69
N ASP A 18 -21.36 -8.08 -3.88
CA ASP A 18 -21.47 -7.20 -2.71
C ASP A 18 -20.50 -7.58 -1.59
N GLU A 19 -20.37 -8.88 -1.29
CA GLU A 19 -19.38 -9.39 -0.35
C GLU A 19 -17.95 -9.11 -0.84
N LEU A 20 -17.73 -9.21 -2.16
CA LEU A 20 -16.44 -8.90 -2.77
C LEU A 20 -16.06 -7.44 -2.59
N LEU A 21 -17.01 -6.52 -2.73
CA LEU A 21 -16.80 -5.08 -2.52
C LEU A 21 -16.46 -4.78 -1.05
N GLU A 22 -17.13 -5.43 -0.10
CA GLU A 22 -16.85 -5.28 1.33
C GLU A 22 -15.45 -5.79 1.69
N VAL A 23 -15.09 -6.99 1.21
CA VAL A 23 -13.75 -7.57 1.42
C VAL A 23 -12.67 -6.72 0.75
N TRP A 24 -12.93 -6.21 -0.46
CA TRP A 24 -11.99 -5.34 -1.17
C TRP A 24 -11.70 -4.06 -0.39
N ALA A 25 -12.72 -3.44 0.23
CA ALA A 25 -12.52 -2.23 1.02
C ALA A 25 -11.46 -2.44 2.11
N GLY A 26 -11.58 -3.50 2.91
CA GLY A 26 -10.60 -3.81 3.96
C GLY A 26 -9.24 -4.27 3.42
N LEU A 27 -9.23 -5.11 2.39
CA LEU A 27 -7.99 -5.64 1.82
C LEU A 27 -7.17 -4.55 1.11
N SER A 28 -7.83 -3.60 0.45
CA SER A 28 -7.18 -2.51 -0.27
C SER A 28 -6.44 -1.56 0.66
N GLU A 29 -7.05 -1.20 1.81
CA GLU A 29 -6.40 -0.40 2.84
C GLU A 29 -5.16 -1.11 3.39
N PHE A 30 -5.30 -2.37 3.80
CA PHE A 30 -4.18 -3.17 4.30
C PHE A 30 -3.06 -3.34 3.27
N TYR A 31 -3.42 -3.53 2.00
CA TYR A 31 -2.45 -3.63 0.91
C TYR A 31 -1.68 -2.31 0.75
N CYS A 32 -2.36 -1.17 0.73
CA CYS A 32 -1.76 0.15 0.62
C CYS A 32 -0.80 0.41 1.78
N ASP A 33 -1.19 0.10 3.01
CA ASP A 33 -0.33 0.25 4.20
C ASP A 33 0.93 -0.61 4.09
N CYS A 34 0.77 -1.89 3.76
CA CYS A 34 1.90 -2.81 3.58
C CYS A 34 2.82 -2.35 2.44
N TYR A 35 2.25 -1.87 1.34
CA TYR A 35 3.01 -1.33 0.21
C TYR A 35 3.83 -0.11 0.64
N MET A 36 3.20 0.86 1.29
CA MET A 36 3.86 2.09 1.74
C MET A 36 4.98 1.81 2.74
N LEU A 37 4.77 0.88 3.69
CA LEU A 37 5.81 0.45 4.63
C LEU A 37 7.01 -0.17 3.91
N ARG A 38 6.76 -1.07 2.95
CA ARG A 38 7.82 -1.69 2.14
C ARG A 38 8.57 -0.67 1.29
N ALA A 39 7.84 0.24 0.64
CA ALA A 39 8.43 1.30 -0.17
C ALA A 39 9.29 2.24 0.68
N THR A 40 8.81 2.61 1.87
CA THR A 40 9.55 3.42 2.83
C THR A 40 10.84 2.70 3.27
N GLN A 41 10.75 1.42 3.60
CA GLN A 41 11.90 0.63 4.01
C GLN A 41 12.95 0.53 2.89
N ALA A 42 12.52 0.21 1.66
CA ALA A 42 13.43 0.16 0.51
C ALA A 42 14.06 1.53 0.22
N SER A 43 13.29 2.62 0.38
CA SER A 43 13.81 3.98 0.20
C SER A 43 14.91 4.28 1.21
N LYS A 44 14.76 3.88 2.47
CA LYS A 44 15.78 4.06 3.52
C LYS A 44 17.12 3.40 3.18
N GLU A 45 17.13 2.30 2.42
CA GLU A 45 18.37 1.62 2.01
C GLU A 45 19.18 2.42 0.99
N THR A 46 18.53 3.31 0.24
CA THR A 46 19.14 4.09 -0.85
C THR A 46 19.25 5.59 -0.55
N LEU A 47 18.62 6.03 0.54
CA LEU A 47 18.51 7.42 0.95
C LEU A 47 19.88 8.00 1.34
N LYS A 48 20.24 9.13 0.75
CA LYS A 48 21.43 9.91 1.12
C LYS A 48 21.02 11.18 1.88
N PRO A 49 21.92 11.76 2.69
CA PRO A 49 21.69 13.08 3.27
C PRO A 49 21.36 14.10 2.17
N GLY A 50 20.21 14.77 2.29
CA GLY A 50 19.71 15.73 1.30
C GLY A 50 18.65 15.19 0.33
N ASP A 51 18.40 13.87 0.28
CA ASP A 51 17.35 13.29 -0.58
C ASP A 51 15.93 13.47 0.00
N THR A 52 15.83 13.88 1.27
CA THR A 52 14.55 14.13 1.96
C THR A 52 14.36 15.60 2.23
N LEU A 53 13.13 16.07 2.00
CA LEU A 53 12.71 17.40 2.43
C LEU A 53 12.64 17.47 3.96
N THR A 54 13.03 18.62 4.53
CA THR A 54 12.62 18.96 5.89
C THR A 54 11.10 19.14 5.97
N ARG A 55 10.57 19.18 7.18
CA ARG A 55 9.14 19.45 7.38
C ARG A 55 8.73 20.79 6.76
N GLU A 56 9.53 21.85 6.90
CA GLU A 56 9.21 23.15 6.28
C GLU A 56 9.24 23.08 4.75
N GLU A 57 10.23 22.38 4.18
CA GLU A 57 10.36 22.22 2.73
C GLU A 57 9.19 21.41 2.13
N ALA A 58 8.78 20.34 2.81
CA ALA A 58 7.63 19.54 2.42
C ALA A 58 6.33 20.35 2.46
N LEU A 59 6.12 21.15 3.50
CA LEU A 59 4.92 21.99 3.62
C LEU A 59 4.85 23.09 2.55
N ARG A 60 5.99 23.68 2.18
CA ARG A 60 6.07 24.62 1.04
C ARG A 60 5.74 23.93 -0.28
N PHE A 61 6.23 22.71 -0.48
CA PHE A 61 5.96 21.94 -1.69
C PHE A 61 4.47 21.56 -1.79
N LEU A 62 3.83 21.27 -0.66
CA LEU A 62 2.39 21.00 -0.56
C LEU A 62 1.51 22.25 -0.59
N SER A 63 2.09 23.45 -0.73
CA SER A 63 1.37 24.74 -0.68
C SER A 63 0.52 24.96 0.59
N LEU A 64 0.91 24.31 1.69
CA LEU A 64 0.24 24.40 2.99
C LEU A 64 0.79 25.54 3.88
N LEU A 65 1.82 26.24 3.42
CA LEU A 65 2.47 27.41 4.03
C LEU A 65 2.84 28.43 2.97
#